data_AF-A0A7J4T7C3-F1
#
_entry.id   AF-A0A7J4T7C3-F1
#
_cell.length_a   1.000
_cell.length_b   1.000
_cell.length_c   1.000
_cell.angle_alpha   90.00
_cell.angle_beta   90.00
_cell.angle_gamma   90.00
#
_symmetry.space_group_name_H-M   'P 1'
#
loop_
_entity.id
_entity.type
_entity.pdbx_description
1 polymer ?
#
loop_
_entity_poly.entity_id
_entity_poly.type
_entity_poly.pdbx_seq_one_letter_code
_entity_poly.pdbx_strand_id
1 'polypeptide(L)'
;MELGGEFCLVCGSPPPLFGQRICEACFRERLQLVKIPKNINWSRCPRCQITKIDKSWVKVPDDWLWDELMQQNLHVHEDAKEISIGLHTQMVDERNTMLHVQVSAKIENLLFEEEHVMRARKSNEVCLTCSRKDGNYFEATVQLRSSARKLSESEFKQLRETLDEVIENLGDDPMFFITKEA
;
A
#
# COMPACT_ATOMS: atom_id res chain seq x y z
N MET A 1 -34.56 -46.32 -22.04
CA MET A 1 -33.18 -45.93 -22.43
C MET A 1 -33.11 -44.43 -22.20
N GLU A 2 -32.64 -44.00 -21.03
CA GLU A 2 -32.53 -42.58 -20.71
C GLU A 2 -31.35 -42.00 -21.49
N LEU A 3 -31.66 -41.34 -22.60
CA LEU A 3 -30.69 -40.60 -23.40
C LEU A 3 -30.51 -39.23 -22.75
N GLY A 4 -29.35 -39.01 -22.12
CA GLY A 4 -28.80 -37.69 -21.83
C GLY A 4 -28.89 -37.23 -20.37
N GLY A 5 -28.11 -37.86 -19.48
CA GLY A 5 -27.80 -37.25 -18.17
C GLY A 5 -26.95 -35.99 -18.34
N GLU A 6 -26.96 -35.09 -17.36
CA GLU A 6 -26.06 -33.93 -17.36
C GLU A 6 -24.59 -34.40 -17.28
N PHE A 7 -23.69 -33.77 -18.02
CA PHE A 7 -22.26 -34.10 -18.03
C PHE A 7 -21.40 -32.85 -18.17
N CYS A 8 -20.14 -32.97 -17.79
CA CYS A 8 -19.15 -31.89 -17.89
C CYS A 8 -18.88 -31.53 -19.36
N LEU A 9 -19.06 -30.27 -19.73
CA LEU A 9 -18.83 -29.78 -21.09
C LEU A 9 -17.36 -29.83 -21.55
N VAL A 10 -16.42 -30.06 -20.62
CA VAL A 10 -14.98 -30.11 -20.91
C VAL A 10 -14.49 -31.56 -21.05
N CYS A 11 -14.88 -32.45 -20.15
CA CYS A 11 -14.33 -33.82 -20.09
C CYS A 11 -15.39 -34.94 -20.13
N GLY A 12 -16.68 -34.63 -20.12
CA GLY A 12 -17.76 -35.62 -20.15
C GLY A 12 -18.05 -36.32 -18.81
N SER A 13 -17.39 -35.96 -17.72
CA SER A 13 -17.68 -36.53 -16.40
C SER A 13 -19.14 -36.30 -15.96
N PRO A 14 -19.76 -37.25 -15.22
CA PRO A 14 -21.10 -37.08 -14.68
C PRO A 14 -21.13 -36.01 -13.57
N PRO A 15 -22.33 -35.63 -13.06
CA PRO A 15 -22.48 -34.65 -11.98
C PRO A 15 -21.83 -35.14 -10.67
N PRO A 16 -21.50 -34.23 -9.72
CA PRO A 16 -21.90 -32.82 -9.65
C PRO A 16 -21.18 -31.91 -10.65
N LEU A 17 -21.89 -30.88 -11.13
CA LEU A 17 -21.40 -29.86 -12.03
C LEU A 17 -21.50 -28.47 -11.39
N PHE A 18 -20.59 -27.59 -11.76
CA PHE A 18 -20.38 -26.25 -11.23
C PHE A 18 -20.40 -25.24 -12.38
N GLY A 19 -20.74 -23.98 -12.09
CA GLY A 19 -20.80 -22.87 -13.03
C GLY A 19 -21.44 -23.23 -14.38
N GLN A 20 -20.64 -23.18 -15.45
CA GLN A 20 -21.06 -23.49 -16.82
C GLN A 20 -21.09 -25.00 -17.13
N ARG A 21 -21.71 -25.81 -16.27
CA ARG A 21 -21.80 -27.28 -16.42
C ARG A 21 -20.44 -27.96 -16.57
N ILE A 22 -19.52 -27.66 -15.67
CA ILE A 22 -18.19 -28.29 -15.62
C ILE A 22 -18.01 -29.04 -14.31
N CYS A 23 -17.36 -30.20 -14.34
CA CYS A 23 -17.04 -30.93 -13.11
C CYS A 23 -16.02 -30.15 -12.27
N GLU A 24 -15.93 -30.48 -10.99
CA GLU A 24 -15.02 -29.82 -10.04
C GLU A 24 -13.58 -29.75 -10.55
N ALA A 25 -13.05 -30.85 -11.11
CA ALA A 25 -11.68 -30.89 -11.62
C ALA A 25 -11.44 -29.85 -12.73
N CYS A 26 -12.33 -29.81 -13.73
CA CYS A 26 -12.24 -28.84 -14.82
C CYS A 26 -12.50 -27.40 -14.35
N PHE A 27 -13.34 -27.22 -13.33
CA PHE A 27 -13.56 -25.92 -12.71
C PHE A 27 -12.30 -25.42 -12.01
N ARG A 28 -11.64 -26.28 -11.22
CA ARG A 28 -10.41 -25.95 -10.50
C ARG A 28 -9.24 -25.60 -11.40
N GLU A 29 -9.08 -26.28 -12.52
CA GLU A 29 -8.00 -25.97 -13.49
C GLU A 29 -8.19 -24.63 -14.20
N ARG A 30 -9.44 -24.15 -14.32
CA ARG A 30 -9.78 -22.96 -15.12
C ARG A 30 -10.00 -21.73 -14.27
N LEU A 31 -10.42 -21.91 -13.02
CA LEU A 31 -10.70 -20.81 -12.13
C LEU A 31 -9.40 -20.22 -11.60
N GLN A 32 -9.25 -18.92 -11.77
CA GLN A 32 -8.21 -18.14 -11.14
C GLN A 32 -8.85 -17.36 -9.98
N LEU A 33 -8.52 -17.72 -8.75
CA LEU A 33 -9.07 -17.09 -7.55
C LEU A 33 -8.57 -15.65 -7.42
N VAL A 34 -7.28 -15.41 -7.71
CA VAL A 34 -6.68 -14.08 -7.58
C VAL A 34 -5.90 -13.66 -8.82
N LYS A 35 -6.11 -12.41 -9.23
CA LYS A 35 -5.26 -11.70 -10.19
C LYS A 35 -4.33 -10.76 -9.44
N ILE A 36 -3.03 -11.03 -9.54
CA ILE A 36 -2.00 -10.26 -8.85
C ILE A 36 -0.71 -10.18 -9.69
N PRO A 37 -0.05 -9.01 -9.78
CA PRO A 37 1.16 -8.86 -10.58
C PRO A 37 2.39 -9.49 -9.89
N LYS A 38 3.29 -10.08 -10.68
CA LYS A 38 4.56 -10.64 -10.16
C LYS A 38 5.53 -9.57 -9.64
N ASN A 39 5.40 -8.33 -10.10
CA ASN A 39 6.27 -7.23 -9.70
C ASN A 39 5.43 -5.98 -9.46
N ILE A 40 5.70 -5.29 -8.36
CA ILE A 40 5.13 -3.98 -8.05
C ILE A 40 6.28 -3.00 -7.78
N ASN A 41 6.11 -1.74 -8.19
CA ASN A 41 7.06 -0.67 -7.89
C ASN A 41 6.40 0.27 -6.88
N TRP A 42 7.16 0.73 -5.90
CA TRP A 42 6.69 1.70 -4.90
C TRP A 42 7.80 2.72 -4.63
N SER A 43 7.44 3.96 -4.33
CA SER A 43 8.41 5.05 -4.17
C SER A 43 8.53 5.49 -2.72
N ARG A 44 9.76 5.70 -2.25
CA ARG A 44 10.06 6.33 -0.96
C ARG A 44 11.01 7.51 -1.15
N CYS A 45 10.77 8.57 -0.40
CA CYS A 45 11.64 9.74 -0.45
C CYS A 45 12.98 9.44 0.23
N PRO A 46 14.13 9.55 -0.47
CA PRO A 46 15.43 9.27 0.13
C PRO A 46 15.84 10.30 1.19
N ARG A 47 15.15 11.46 1.26
CA ARG A 47 15.46 12.56 2.19
C ARG A 47 14.70 12.45 3.51
N CYS A 48 13.38 12.27 3.46
CA CYS A 48 12.51 12.28 4.64
C CYS A 48 11.77 10.95 4.89
N GLN A 49 12.02 9.93 4.08
CA GLN A 49 11.49 8.56 4.22
C GLN A 49 9.96 8.42 4.12
N ILE A 50 9.21 9.48 3.79
CA ILE A 50 7.79 9.36 3.49
C ILE A 50 7.58 8.58 2.18
N THR A 51 6.48 7.83 2.12
CA THR A 51 6.19 6.88 1.05
C THR A 51 5.08 7.43 0.15
N LYS A 52 5.18 7.16 -1.15
CA LYS A 52 4.15 7.52 -2.11
C LYS A 52 3.11 6.40 -2.18
N ILE A 53 1.89 6.73 -1.80
CA ILE A 53 0.72 5.86 -1.88
C ILE A 53 -0.26 6.56 -2.84
N ASP A 54 -0.59 5.89 -3.94
CA ASP A 54 -1.30 6.49 -5.08
C ASP A 54 -0.65 7.80 -5.56
N LYS A 55 -1.28 8.93 -5.22
CA LYS A 55 -0.86 10.29 -5.59
C LYS A 55 -0.42 11.12 -4.39
N SER A 56 -0.49 10.55 -3.18
CA SER A 56 -0.22 11.23 -1.92
C SER A 56 1.08 10.75 -1.31
N TRP A 57 1.73 11.63 -0.55
CA TRP A 57 2.95 11.33 0.19
C TRP A 57 2.60 11.25 1.67
N VAL A 58 2.75 10.07 2.25
CA VAL A 58 2.33 9.77 3.62
C VAL A 58 3.44 9.12 4.41
N LYS A 59 3.48 9.43 5.70
CA LYS A 59 4.37 8.76 6.65
C LYS A 59 3.65 7.53 7.16
N VAL A 60 4.15 6.35 6.81
CA VAL A 60 3.51 5.08 7.13
C VAL A 60 4.56 4.06 7.60
N PRO A 61 4.23 3.22 8.59
CA PRO A 61 5.05 2.06 8.93
C PRO A 61 5.18 1.09 7.75
N ASP A 62 6.24 0.28 7.75
CA ASP A 62 6.48 -0.70 6.68
C ASP A 62 5.39 -1.79 6.64
N ASP A 63 4.88 -2.25 7.78
CA ASP A 63 3.81 -3.26 7.80
C ASP A 63 2.54 -2.76 7.12
N TRP A 64 2.15 -1.51 7.41
CA TRP A 64 0.99 -0.88 6.78
C TRP A 64 1.20 -0.67 5.27
N LEU A 65 2.42 -0.35 4.85
CA LEU A 65 2.76 -0.21 3.43
C LEU A 65 2.45 -1.50 2.65
N TRP A 66 2.78 -2.67 3.21
CA TRP A 66 2.56 -3.93 2.51
C TRP A 66 1.07 -4.23 2.36
N ASP A 67 0.27 -4.01 3.41
CA ASP A 67 -1.19 -4.15 3.35
C ASP A 67 -1.80 -3.23 2.29
N GLU A 68 -1.37 -1.97 2.24
CA GLU A 68 -1.85 -0.99 1.26
C GLU A 68 -1.48 -1.40 -0.17
N LEU A 69 -0.21 -1.80 -0.40
CA LEU A 69 0.23 -2.29 -1.71
C LEU A 69 -0.54 -3.54 -2.14
N MET A 70 -0.89 -4.41 -1.20
CA MET A 70 -1.71 -5.59 -1.47
C MET A 70 -3.13 -5.19 -1.88
N GLN A 71 -3.78 -4.29 -1.13
CA GLN A 71 -5.13 -3.81 -1.46
C GLN A 71 -5.21 -3.17 -2.85
N GLN A 72 -4.16 -2.46 -3.28
CA GLN A 72 -4.12 -1.80 -4.59
C GLN A 72 -3.94 -2.77 -5.76
N ASN A 73 -3.31 -3.93 -5.55
CA ASN A 73 -2.84 -4.80 -6.62
C ASN A 73 -3.53 -6.18 -6.65
N LEU A 74 -4.08 -6.63 -5.54
CA LEU A 74 -4.75 -7.92 -5.40
C LEU A 74 -6.23 -7.79 -5.78
N HIS A 75 -6.64 -8.53 -6.82
CA HIS A 75 -8.04 -8.60 -7.24
C HIS A 75 -8.54 -10.03 -7.06
N VAL A 76 -9.47 -10.24 -6.12
CA VAL A 76 -10.12 -11.53 -5.90
C VAL A 76 -11.25 -11.73 -6.90
N HIS A 77 -11.51 -12.98 -7.28
CA HIS A 77 -12.66 -13.38 -8.09
C HIS A 77 -13.99 -12.86 -7.49
N GLU A 78 -14.90 -12.38 -8.34
CA GLU A 78 -16.15 -11.72 -7.92
C GLU A 78 -17.09 -12.63 -7.11
N ASP A 79 -17.14 -13.92 -7.47
CA ASP A 79 -17.97 -14.91 -6.76
C ASP A 79 -17.34 -15.47 -5.47
N ALA A 80 -16.14 -15.02 -5.09
CA ALA A 80 -15.44 -15.52 -3.92
C ALA A 80 -16.12 -15.08 -2.62
N LYS A 81 -16.30 -16.02 -1.70
CA LYS A 81 -16.86 -15.82 -0.36
C LYS A 81 -15.90 -16.36 0.70
N GLU A 82 -16.07 -15.96 1.95
CA GLU A 82 -15.21 -16.39 3.07
C GLU A 82 -13.71 -16.21 2.76
N ILE A 83 -13.36 -15.02 2.27
CA ILE A 83 -12.00 -14.72 1.80
C ILE A 83 -11.07 -14.57 3.01
N SER A 84 -9.94 -15.27 2.98
CA SER A 84 -8.82 -15.12 3.91
C SER A 84 -7.54 -14.85 3.13
N ILE A 85 -6.80 -13.82 3.53
CA ILE A 85 -5.54 -13.42 2.90
C ILE A 85 -4.46 -13.42 3.97
N GLY A 86 -3.41 -14.20 3.75
CA GLY A 86 -2.18 -14.21 4.54
C GLY A 86 -1.05 -13.54 3.76
N LEU A 87 -0.30 -12.68 4.43
CA LEU A 87 0.85 -11.98 3.86
C LEU A 87 2.11 -12.25 4.71
N HIS A 88 3.17 -12.67 4.06
CA HIS A 88 4.49 -12.76 4.66
C HIS A 88 5.52 -12.01 3.79
N THR A 89 6.31 -11.15 4.42
CA THR A 89 7.26 -10.30 3.72
C THR A 89 8.69 -10.68 4.06
N GLN A 90 9.54 -10.79 3.04
CA GLN A 90 10.96 -11.06 3.19
C GLN A 90 11.78 -9.98 2.47
N MET A 91 12.53 -9.18 3.23
CA MET A 91 13.48 -8.23 2.65
C MET A 91 14.66 -9.00 2.02
N VAL A 92 14.89 -8.80 0.73
CA VAL A 92 16.02 -9.40 0.00
C VAL A 92 17.22 -8.47 -0.01
N ASP A 93 16.96 -7.18 -0.25
CA ASP A 93 17.94 -6.10 -0.15
C ASP A 93 17.22 -4.77 0.17
N GLU A 94 17.96 -3.67 0.26
CA GLU A 94 17.40 -2.35 0.59
C GLU A 94 16.31 -1.85 -0.37
N ARG A 95 16.24 -2.40 -1.58
CA ARG A 95 15.31 -2.00 -2.65
C ARG A 95 14.34 -3.09 -3.07
N ASN A 96 14.50 -4.33 -2.62
CA ASN A 96 13.66 -5.44 -3.05
C ASN A 96 13.11 -6.21 -1.85
N THR A 97 11.80 -6.32 -1.80
CA THR A 97 11.06 -7.15 -0.83
C THR A 97 10.25 -8.19 -1.57
N MET A 98 10.35 -9.44 -1.14
CA MET A 98 9.49 -10.52 -1.64
C MET A 98 8.23 -10.58 -0.78
N LEU A 99 7.07 -10.66 -1.43
CA LEU A 99 5.77 -10.81 -0.80
C LEU A 99 5.26 -12.20 -1.11
N HIS A 100 5.06 -13.00 -0.07
CA HIS A 100 4.44 -14.32 -0.13
C HIS A 100 2.99 -14.16 0.30
N VAL A 101 2.09 -14.42 -0.64
CA VAL A 101 0.65 -14.18 -0.48
C VAL A 101 -0.05 -15.52 -0.54
N GLN A 102 -0.78 -15.86 0.52
CA GLN A 102 -1.69 -16.99 0.54
C GLN A 102 -3.11 -16.46 0.51
N VAL A 103 -3.93 -16.97 -0.41
CA VAL A 103 -5.34 -16.58 -0.50
C VAL A 103 -6.18 -17.83 -0.49
N SER A 104 -7.16 -17.86 0.41
CA SER A 104 -8.19 -18.89 0.43
C SER A 104 -9.58 -18.27 0.36
N ALA A 105 -10.48 -18.92 -0.37
CA ALA A 105 -11.87 -18.51 -0.46
C ALA A 105 -12.75 -19.67 -0.92
N LYS A 106 -14.07 -19.53 -0.76
CA LYS A 106 -15.05 -20.45 -1.31
C LYS A 106 -15.74 -19.88 -2.53
N ILE A 107 -15.83 -20.68 -3.59
CA ILE A 107 -16.64 -20.40 -4.79
C ILE A 107 -17.52 -21.61 -5.04
N GLU A 108 -18.83 -21.42 -5.12
CA GLU A 108 -19.82 -22.51 -5.23
C GLU A 108 -19.64 -23.63 -4.18
N ASN A 109 -19.38 -23.26 -2.92
CA ASN A 109 -19.08 -24.15 -1.78
C ASN A 109 -17.79 -24.99 -1.92
N LEU A 110 -16.99 -24.78 -2.97
CA LEU A 110 -15.68 -25.38 -3.11
C LEU A 110 -14.62 -24.46 -2.52
N LEU A 111 -13.78 -24.99 -1.64
CA LEU A 111 -12.61 -24.28 -1.12
C LEU A 111 -11.53 -24.21 -2.19
N PHE A 112 -11.04 -23.00 -2.44
CA PHE A 112 -9.89 -22.69 -3.29
C PHE A 112 -8.79 -22.08 -2.44
N GLU A 113 -7.55 -22.50 -2.73
CA GLU A 113 -6.34 -21.99 -2.10
C GLU A 113 -5.32 -21.71 -3.19
N GLU A 114 -4.77 -20.49 -3.19
CA GLU A 114 -3.72 -20.08 -4.11
C GLU A 114 -2.56 -19.45 -3.34
N GLU A 115 -1.34 -19.77 -3.77
CA GLU A 115 -0.12 -19.13 -3.29
C GLU A 115 0.53 -18.33 -4.42
N HIS A 116 0.86 -17.08 -4.12
CA HIS A 116 1.51 -16.17 -5.05
C HIS A 116 2.78 -15.60 -4.44
N VAL A 117 3.78 -15.40 -5.29
CA VAL A 117 5.04 -14.74 -4.92
C VAL A 117 5.22 -13.52 -5.78
N MET A 118 5.33 -12.36 -5.14
CA MET A 118 5.53 -11.07 -5.80
C MET A 118 6.84 -10.44 -5.35
N ARG A 119 7.37 -9.54 -6.19
CA ARG A 119 8.52 -8.71 -5.85
C ARG A 119 8.13 -7.23 -5.81
N ALA A 120 8.23 -6.62 -4.64
CA ALA A 120 8.09 -5.19 -4.46
C ALA A 120 9.45 -4.50 -4.60
N ARG A 121 9.56 -3.56 -5.54
CA ARG A 121 10.79 -2.81 -5.84
C ARG A 121 10.64 -1.36 -5.39
N LYS A 122 11.53 -0.92 -4.50
CA LYS A 122 11.62 0.46 -4.03
C LYS A 122 12.33 1.34 -5.06
N SER A 123 11.65 2.36 -5.54
CA SER A 123 12.22 3.50 -6.27
C SER A 123 12.48 4.68 -5.33
N ASN A 124 13.55 5.41 -5.64
CA ASN A 124 13.85 6.67 -4.95
C ASN A 124 13.23 7.81 -5.75
N GLU A 125 12.22 8.46 -5.17
CA GLU A 125 11.54 9.61 -5.76
C GLU A 125 11.49 10.72 -4.71
N VAL A 126 11.86 11.95 -5.07
CA VAL A 126 11.85 13.07 -4.13
C VAL A 126 10.42 13.57 -3.95
N CYS A 127 9.93 13.65 -2.71
CA CYS A 127 8.59 14.14 -2.43
C CYS A 127 8.47 15.64 -2.68
N LEU A 128 7.23 16.10 -2.85
CA LEU A 128 6.93 17.52 -3.09
C LEU A 128 7.48 18.43 -1.98
N THR A 129 7.36 18.02 -0.72
CA THR A 129 7.91 18.73 0.45
C THR A 129 9.41 18.96 0.32
N CYS A 130 10.20 17.90 0.10
CA CYS A 130 11.66 18.02 0.01
C CYS A 130 12.07 18.85 -1.21
N SER A 131 11.37 18.70 -2.34
CA SER A 131 11.60 19.53 -3.52
C SER A 131 11.34 21.01 -3.24
N ARG A 132 10.29 21.34 -2.48
CA ARG A 132 9.95 22.72 -2.10
C ARG A 132 10.96 23.31 -1.11
N LYS A 133 11.39 22.53 -0.11
CA LYS A 133 12.46 22.91 0.83
C LYS A 133 13.75 23.27 0.08
N ASP A 134 14.23 22.37 -0.77
CA ASP A 134 15.48 22.57 -1.54
C ASP A 134 15.34 23.74 -2.54
N GLY A 135 14.12 24.04 -2.99
CA GLY A 135 13.80 25.16 -3.87
C GLY A 135 13.62 26.52 -3.17
N ASN A 136 13.87 26.62 -1.86
CA ASN A 136 13.58 27.82 -1.05
C ASN A 136 12.11 28.30 -1.13
N TYR A 137 11.17 27.39 -1.40
CA TYR A 137 9.75 27.72 -1.44
C TYR A 137 9.21 27.95 -0.02
N PHE A 138 8.38 28.98 0.15
CA PHE A 138 7.61 29.25 1.37
C PHE A 138 6.33 30.01 1.01
N GLU A 139 5.29 29.88 1.83
CA GLU A 139 4.00 30.56 1.61
C GLU A 139 3.82 31.79 2.51
N ALA A 140 4.51 31.82 3.64
CA ALA A 140 4.46 32.93 4.59
C ALA A 140 5.82 33.14 5.26
N THR A 141 6.04 34.37 5.75
CA THR A 141 7.18 34.72 6.60
C THR A 141 6.66 35.17 7.95
N VAL A 142 7.15 34.55 9.02
CA VAL A 142 6.87 34.97 10.40
C VAL A 142 8.04 35.79 10.92
N GLN A 143 7.77 37.01 11.39
CA GLN A 143 8.79 37.90 11.95
C GLN A 143 8.58 38.06 13.45
N LEU A 144 9.55 37.62 14.25
CA LEU A 144 9.56 37.84 15.70
C LEU A 144 10.10 39.24 15.99
N ARG A 145 9.31 40.06 16.70
CA ARG A 145 9.69 41.42 17.10
C ARG A 145 9.43 41.64 18.58
N SER A 146 10.35 42.34 19.22
CA SER A 146 10.24 42.84 20.58
C SER A 146 9.98 44.34 20.56
N SER A 147 9.18 44.82 21.51
CA SER A 147 8.64 46.18 21.50
C SER A 147 9.64 47.27 21.92
N ALA A 148 10.75 46.94 22.60
CA ALA A 148 11.68 47.96 23.11
C ALA A 148 13.14 47.51 23.37
N ARG A 149 13.47 46.23 23.21
CA ARG A 149 14.80 45.69 23.53
C ARG A 149 15.14 44.48 22.68
N LYS A 150 16.39 44.05 22.62
CA LYS A 150 16.74 42.76 22.00
C LYS A 150 16.13 41.61 22.81
N LEU A 151 15.62 40.58 22.13
CA LEU A 151 15.25 39.33 22.78
C LEU A 151 16.49 38.69 23.39
N SER A 152 16.37 38.15 24.60
CA SER A 152 17.43 37.32 25.17
C SER A 152 17.48 35.96 24.48
N GLU A 153 18.60 35.24 24.62
CA GLU A 153 18.69 33.88 24.08
C GLU A 153 17.67 32.92 24.70
N SER A 154 17.34 33.10 25.99
CA SER A 154 16.33 32.28 26.66
C SER A 154 14.93 32.48 26.09
N GLU A 155 14.56 33.71 25.76
CA GLU A 155 13.28 34.03 25.14
C GLU A 155 13.20 33.48 23.72
N PHE A 156 14.30 33.59 22.96
CA PHE A 156 14.37 33.04 21.62
C PHE A 156 14.20 31.51 21.63
N LYS A 157 14.88 30.83 22.55
CA LYS A 157 14.75 29.38 22.75
C LYS A 157 13.30 29.00 23.08
N GLN A 158 12.67 29.71 24.01
CA GLN A 158 11.28 29.44 24.40
C GLN A 158 10.30 29.64 23.23
N LEU A 159 10.46 30.72 22.45
CA LEU A 159 9.64 30.95 21.26
C LEU A 159 9.83 29.87 20.20
N ARG A 160 11.07 29.38 20.02
CA ARG A 160 11.37 28.30 19.08
C ARG A 160 10.76 26.98 19.53
N GLU A 161 10.84 26.66 20.83
CA GLU A 161 10.21 25.49 21.42
C GLU A 161 8.69 25.53 21.24
N THR A 162 8.03 26.66 21.49
CA THR A 162 6.58 26.82 21.23
C THR A 162 6.24 26.64 19.75
N LEU A 163 7.10 27.09 18.82
CA LEU A 163 6.88 26.87 17.40
C LEU A 163 7.00 25.38 17.02
N ASP A 164 7.97 24.66 17.59
CA ASP A 164 8.09 23.21 17.39
C ASP A 164 6.83 22.50 17.88
N GLU A 165 6.34 22.84 19.09
CA GLU A 165 5.09 22.28 19.62
C GLU A 165 3.90 22.55 18.68
N VAL A 166 3.78 23.76 18.12
CA VAL A 166 2.70 24.07 17.17
C VAL A 166 2.83 23.23 15.90
N ILE A 167 4.04 23.08 15.34
CA ILE A 167 4.28 22.27 14.14
C ILE A 167 3.94 20.80 14.41
N GLU A 168 4.36 20.25 15.55
CA GLU A 168 4.05 18.88 15.96
C GLU A 168 2.53 18.67 16.13
N ASN A 169 1.80 19.68 16.62
CA ASN A 169 0.35 19.62 16.81
C ASN A 169 -0.46 19.81 15.52
N LEU A 170 0.13 20.32 14.43
CA LEU A 170 -0.55 20.50 13.14
C LEU A 170 -0.76 19.18 12.36
N GLY A 171 -0.23 18.06 12.89
CA GLY A 171 -0.42 16.71 12.36
C GLY A 171 0.67 16.29 11.36
N ASP A 172 0.51 15.10 10.78
CA ASP A 172 1.50 14.48 9.88
C ASP A 172 1.50 15.05 8.44
N ASP A 173 0.91 16.22 8.19
CA ASP A 173 0.95 16.82 6.85
C ASP A 173 2.39 17.29 6.55
N PRO A 174 3.07 16.65 5.57
CA PRO A 174 4.46 16.96 5.27
C PRO A 174 4.63 18.37 4.66
N MET A 175 3.55 19.11 4.38
CA MET A 175 3.61 20.49 3.90
C MET A 175 3.86 21.53 5.00
N PHE A 176 3.76 21.17 6.28
CA PHE A 176 4.17 22.06 7.37
C PHE A 176 5.68 21.97 7.62
N PHE A 177 6.42 22.97 7.15
CA PHE A 177 7.85 23.04 7.38
C PHE A 177 8.42 24.46 7.36
N ILE A 178 9.58 24.61 8.01
CA ILE A 178 10.38 25.83 7.97
C ILE A 178 11.46 25.66 6.90
N THR A 179 11.46 26.57 5.92
CA THR A 179 12.47 26.59 4.83
C THR A 179 13.76 27.24 5.28
N LYS A 180 13.67 28.32 6.07
CA LYS A 180 14.82 29.10 6.56
C LYS A 180 14.47 29.82 7.85
N GLU A 181 15.44 29.86 8.76
CA GLU A 181 15.48 30.76 9.92
C GLU A 181 16.68 31.70 9.73
N ALA A 182 16.51 32.98 10.05
CA ALA A 182 17.48 34.04 9.79
C ALA A 182 17.68 34.91 11.04
#